data_AF-A0A8H5QPV7-F1
#
_entry.id   AF-A0A8H5QPV7-F1
#
_cell.length_a   1.000
_cell.length_b   1.000
_cell.length_c   1.000
_cell.angle_alpha   90.00
_cell.angle_beta   90.00
_cell.angle_gamma   90.00
#
_symmetry.space_group_name_H-M   'P 1'
#
loop_
_entity.id
_entity.type
_entity.pdbx_description
1 polymer ?
#
loop_
_entity_poly.entity_id
_entity_poly.type
_entity_poly.pdbx_seq_one_letter_code
_entity_poly.pdbx_strand_id
1 'polypeptide(L)'
;MTTFSSVPAYILGGACVSRGIMALFSPRKEYGHVGLPLEPSKSNSEGGSVSPLMHFKGLREISYGLTLMALQYQGNESAVTTFSAILSIVRLGDGLVVWMNGGDELRYRAAGHWITGLGFVGWVIWRWSY
;
A
#
# COMPACT_ATOMS: atom_id res chain seq x y z
N MET A 1 8.25 0.87 -29.42
CA MET A 1 8.12 0.52 -27.99
C MET A 1 8.46 1.77 -27.20
N THR A 2 7.52 2.26 -26.42
CA THR A 2 7.66 3.50 -25.65
C THR A 2 8.43 3.18 -24.37
N THR A 3 9.60 3.81 -24.19
CA THR A 3 10.40 3.64 -22.97
C THR A 3 9.99 4.70 -21.96
N PHE A 4 9.52 4.27 -20.80
CA PHE A 4 9.15 5.18 -19.71
C PHE A 4 10.33 5.37 -18.75
N SER A 5 10.31 6.45 -17.97
CA SER A 5 11.27 6.61 -16.87
C SER A 5 11.07 5.49 -15.85
N SER A 6 12.16 4.85 -15.44
CA SER A 6 12.16 3.78 -14.44
C SER A 6 12.06 4.30 -13.00
N VAL A 7 12.32 5.60 -12.79
CA VAL A 7 12.36 6.25 -11.48
C VAL A 7 11.07 6.05 -10.68
N PRO A 8 9.86 6.24 -11.23
CA PRO A 8 8.63 6.10 -10.45
C PRO A 8 8.42 4.68 -9.93
N ALA A 9 8.75 3.65 -10.72
CA ALA A 9 8.62 2.26 -10.29
C ALA A 9 9.54 1.94 -9.09
N TYR A 10 10.77 2.45 -9.09
CA TYR A 10 11.69 2.28 -7.96
C TYR A 10 11.27 3.08 -6.72
N ILE A 11 10.81 4.33 -6.89
CA ILE A 11 10.33 5.14 -5.76
C ILE A 11 9.10 4.50 -5.13
N LEU A 12 8.09 4.15 -5.93
CA LEU A 12 6.84 3.56 -5.45
C LEU A 12 7.06 2.16 -4.88
N GLY A 13 7.93 1.37 -5.52
CA GLY A 13 8.31 0.06 -5.03
C GLY A 13 9.08 0.13 -3.71
N GLY A 14 10.07 1.01 -3.62
CA GLY A 14 10.82 1.27 -2.38
C GLY A 14 9.94 1.78 -1.24
N ALA A 15 8.96 2.63 -1.55
CA ALA A 15 7.97 3.08 -0.56
C ALA A 15 7.13 1.92 -0.01
N CYS A 16 6.68 1.00 -0.87
CA CYS A 16 5.94 -0.19 -0.45
C CYS A 16 6.80 -1.11 0.43
N VAL A 17 8.07 -1.35 0.05
CA VAL A 17 9.00 -2.13 0.87
C VAL A 17 9.23 -1.49 2.24
N SER A 18 9.48 -0.18 2.27
CA SER A 18 9.74 0.56 3.51
C SER A 18 8.54 0.49 4.46
N ARG A 19 7.33 0.69 3.94
CA ARG A 19 6.08 0.56 4.69
C ARG A 19 5.88 -0.86 5.22
N GLY A 20 6.13 -1.87 4.40
CA GLY A 20 5.99 -3.26 4.82
C GLY A 20 7.02 -3.66 5.88
N ILE A 21 8.27 -3.18 5.79
CA ILE A 21 9.29 -3.33 6.84
C ILE A 21 8.81 -2.68 8.14
N MET A 22 8.30 -1.46 8.10
CA MET A 22 7.74 -0.78 9.27
C MET A 22 6.58 -1.58 9.89
N ALA A 23 5.70 -2.16 9.08
CA ALA A 23 4.62 -3.00 9.56
C ALA A 23 5.11 -4.27 10.29
N LEU A 24 6.27 -4.83 9.89
CA LEU A 24 6.87 -6.00 10.54
C LEU A 24 7.55 -5.66 11.87
N PHE A 25 8.30 -4.55 11.92
CA PHE A 25 9.08 -4.18 13.12
C PHE A 25 8.35 -3.25 14.09
N SER A 26 7.29 -2.59 13.65
CA SER A 26 6.50 -1.64 14.44
C SER A 26 5.00 -1.73 14.12
N PRO A 27 4.39 -2.94 14.20
CA PRO A 27 3.01 -3.16 13.76
C PRO A 27 2.01 -2.29 14.53
N ARG A 28 2.24 -2.01 15.82
CA ARG A 28 1.36 -1.14 16.62
C ARG A 28 1.31 0.30 16.09
N LYS A 29 2.45 0.84 15.65
CA LYS A 29 2.53 2.17 15.05
C LYS A 29 1.88 2.18 13.66
N GLU A 30 2.03 1.08 12.93
CA GLU A 30 1.45 0.92 11.59
C GLU A 30 -0.08 1.01 11.58
N TYR A 31 -0.77 0.54 12.62
CA TYR A 31 -2.23 0.73 12.77
C TYR A 31 -2.64 2.21 12.61
N GLY A 32 -1.98 3.11 13.35
CA GLY A 32 -2.24 4.55 13.26
C GLY A 32 -1.86 5.15 11.90
N HIS A 33 -0.79 4.67 11.26
CA HIS A 33 -0.41 5.11 9.91
C HIS A 33 -1.37 4.65 8.83
N VAL A 34 -1.87 3.41 8.93
CA VAL A 34 -2.89 2.86 8.02
C VAL A 34 -4.23 3.56 8.24
N GLY A 35 -4.54 3.95 9.47
CA GLY A 35 -5.82 4.54 9.85
C GLY A 35 -6.81 3.56 10.46
N LEU A 36 -6.31 2.50 11.10
CA LEU A 36 -7.13 1.52 11.80
C LEU A 36 -6.86 1.57 13.31
N PRO A 37 -7.89 1.42 14.16
CA PRO A 37 -7.70 1.25 15.58
C PRO A 37 -7.06 -0.11 15.86
N LEU A 38 -6.38 -0.24 17.01
CA LEU A 38 -5.89 -1.53 17.48
C LEU A 38 -7.05 -2.49 17.75
N GLU A 39 -6.79 -3.79 17.61
CA GLU A 39 -7.79 -4.81 17.90
C GLU A 39 -8.14 -4.79 19.40
N PRO A 40 -9.37 -5.17 19.79
CA PRO A 40 -9.68 -5.39 21.20
C PRO A 40 -8.72 -6.43 21.81
N SER A 41 -8.21 -6.13 23.01
CA SER A 41 -7.33 -7.06 23.73
C SER A 41 -8.14 -8.20 24.33
N LYS A 42 -7.61 -9.44 24.27
CA LYS A 42 -8.24 -10.61 24.91
C LYS A 42 -8.13 -10.57 26.45
N SER A 43 -7.16 -9.82 26.98
CA SER A 43 -7.07 -9.49 28.41
C SER A 43 -7.61 -8.07 28.64
N ASN A 44 -8.23 -7.81 29.80
CA ASN A 44 -8.72 -6.51 30.27
C ASN A 44 -7.63 -5.41 30.44
N SER A 45 -6.49 -5.57 29.79
CA SER A 45 -5.47 -4.53 29.66
C SER A 45 -5.96 -3.46 28.68
N GLU A 46 -6.00 -2.21 29.14
CA GLU A 46 -6.52 -1.03 28.41
C GLU A 46 -5.82 -0.74 27.08
N GLY A 47 -4.70 -1.39 26.78
CA GLY A 47 -4.01 -1.29 25.49
C GLY A 47 -4.50 -2.34 24.50
N GLY A 48 -5.13 -1.90 23.40
CA GLY A 48 -5.49 -2.78 22.27
C GLY A 48 -4.33 -3.66 21.78
N SER A 49 -4.67 -4.76 21.12
CA SER A 49 -3.76 -5.80 20.66
C SER A 49 -3.41 -5.66 19.17
N VAL A 50 -2.28 -6.23 18.78
CA VAL A 50 -1.82 -6.25 17.38
C VAL A 50 -2.29 -7.55 16.73
N SER A 51 -3.05 -7.45 15.63
CA SER A 51 -3.39 -8.63 14.84
C SER A 51 -2.17 -9.19 14.11
N PRO A 52 -1.97 -10.52 14.06
CA PRO A 52 -1.02 -11.15 13.14
C PRO A 52 -1.23 -10.73 11.68
N LEU A 53 -2.46 -10.33 11.31
CA LEU A 53 -2.77 -9.80 9.98
C LEU A 53 -1.94 -8.57 9.61
N MET A 54 -1.48 -7.78 10.60
CA MET A 54 -0.61 -6.63 10.33
C MET A 54 0.76 -7.07 9.77
N HIS A 55 1.29 -8.20 10.25
CA HIS A 55 2.54 -8.75 9.72
C HIS A 55 2.34 -9.32 8.32
N PHE A 56 1.21 -10.01 8.08
CA PHE A 56 0.86 -10.48 6.74
C PHE A 56 0.68 -9.32 5.75
N LYS A 57 0.07 -8.22 6.17
CA LYS A 57 0.00 -6.99 5.38
C LYS A 57 1.41 -6.48 5.05
N GLY A 58 2.30 -6.43 6.05
CA GLY A 58 3.69 -6.00 5.86
C GLY A 58 4.42 -6.81 4.79
N LEU A 59 4.32 -8.15 4.86
CA LEU A 59 4.89 -9.04 3.84
C LEU A 59 4.29 -8.78 2.45
N ARG A 60 2.97 -8.59 2.35
CA ARG A 60 2.32 -8.27 1.06
C ARG A 60 2.83 -6.97 0.46
N GLU A 61 2.95 -5.90 1.26
CA GLU A 61 3.48 -4.62 0.77
C GLU A 61 4.94 -4.74 0.31
N ILE A 62 5.77 -5.51 1.01
CA ILE A 62 7.14 -5.81 0.56
C ILE A 62 7.10 -6.54 -0.77
N SER A 63 6.29 -7.60 -0.90
CA SER A 63 6.17 -8.36 -2.14
C SER A 63 5.74 -7.48 -3.31
N TYR A 64 4.74 -6.61 -3.11
CA TYR A 64 4.32 -5.66 -4.13
C TYR A 64 5.44 -4.73 -4.58
N GLY A 65 6.18 -4.16 -3.62
CA GLY A 65 7.28 -3.26 -3.94
C GLY A 65 8.40 -3.96 -4.71
N LEU A 66 8.79 -5.16 -4.26
CA LEU A 66 9.80 -5.98 -4.93
C LEU A 66 9.35 -6.39 -6.34
N THR A 67 8.09 -6.80 -6.52
CA THR A 67 7.54 -7.14 -7.84
C THR A 67 7.63 -5.94 -8.79
N LEU A 68 7.19 -4.76 -8.36
CA LEU A 68 7.23 -3.56 -9.20
C LEU A 68 8.66 -3.20 -9.63
N MET A 69 9.61 -3.25 -8.69
CA MET A 69 11.03 -2.97 -8.97
C MET A 69 11.67 -4.04 -9.87
N ALA A 70 11.36 -5.33 -9.64
CA ALA A 70 11.90 -6.42 -10.43
C ALA A 70 11.39 -6.39 -11.88
N LEU A 71 10.10 -6.12 -12.09
CA LEU A 71 9.52 -5.98 -13.43
C LEU A 71 10.14 -4.80 -14.18
N GLN A 72 10.38 -3.68 -13.49
CA GLN A 72 11.09 -2.53 -14.06
C GLN A 72 12.54 -2.86 -14.39
N TYR A 73 13.24 -3.58 -13.50
CA TYR A 73 14.62 -4.01 -13.72
C TYR A 73 14.75 -4.93 -14.93
N GLN A 74 13.76 -5.78 -15.18
CA GLN A 74 13.66 -6.63 -16.37
C GLN A 74 13.28 -5.85 -17.65
N GLY A 75 13.00 -4.54 -17.56
CA GLY A 75 12.55 -3.73 -18.69
C GLY A 75 11.14 -4.08 -19.18
N ASN A 76 10.33 -4.78 -18.37
CA ASN A 76 8.98 -5.19 -18.76
C ASN A 76 7.96 -4.08 -18.48
N GLU A 77 7.96 -3.06 -19.34
CA GLU A 77 7.11 -1.87 -19.20
C GLU A 77 5.61 -2.19 -19.20
N SER A 78 5.19 -3.23 -19.94
CA SER A 78 3.78 -3.67 -19.94
C SER A 78 3.37 -4.27 -18.61
N ALA A 79 4.23 -5.11 -18.02
CA ALA A 79 3.98 -5.70 -16.71
C ALA A 79 4.04 -4.66 -15.59
N VAL A 80 4.93 -3.68 -15.65
CA VAL A 80 4.95 -2.54 -14.69
C VAL A 80 3.63 -1.78 -14.73
N THR A 81 3.10 -1.50 -15.93
CA THR A 81 1.83 -0.80 -16.12
C THR A 81 0.67 -1.61 -15.55
N THR A 82 0.60 -2.90 -15.93
CA THR A 82 -0.45 -3.82 -15.45
C THR A 82 -0.42 -3.98 -13.93
N PHE A 83 0.77 -4.16 -13.36
CA PHE A 83 0.91 -4.33 -11.92
C PHE A 83 0.58 -3.04 -11.17
N SER A 84 0.93 -1.88 -11.71
CA SER A 84 0.53 -0.56 -11.17
C SER A 84 -0.99 -0.38 -11.18
N ALA A 85 -1.68 -0.87 -12.22
CA ALA A 85 -3.14 -0.88 -12.27
C ALA A 85 -3.73 -1.76 -11.15
N ILE A 86 -3.17 -2.94 -10.92
CA ILE A 86 -3.58 -3.81 -9.81
C ILE A 86 -3.34 -3.12 -8.46
N LEU A 87 -2.17 -2.48 -8.26
CA LEU A 87 -1.88 -1.74 -7.03
C LEU A 87 -2.83 -0.57 -6.78
N SER A 88 -3.31 0.07 -7.85
CA SER A 88 -4.32 1.13 -7.74
C SER A 88 -5.60 0.59 -7.12
N ILE A 89 -6.07 -0.58 -7.55
CA ILE A 89 -7.27 -1.24 -7.01
C ILE A 89 -7.05 -1.61 -5.54
N VAL A 90 -5.88 -2.19 -5.22
CA VAL A 90 -5.53 -2.53 -3.84
C VAL A 90 -5.57 -1.29 -2.94
N ARG A 91 -4.97 -0.17 -3.36
CA ARG A 91 -4.95 1.08 -2.58
C ARG A 91 -6.33 1.70 -2.43
N LEU A 92 -7.16 1.66 -3.47
CA LEU A 92 -8.55 2.12 -3.38
C LEU A 92 -9.35 1.27 -2.38
N GLY A 93 -9.15 -0.06 -2.43
CA GLY A 93 -9.74 -1.01 -1.47
C GLY A 93 -9.26 -0.79 -0.03
N ASP A 94 -7.97 -0.58 0.19
CA ASP A 94 -7.40 -0.24 1.50
C ASP A 94 -8.07 1.02 2.07
N GLY A 95 -8.25 2.06 1.25
CA GLY A 95 -8.94 3.28 1.64
C GLY A 95 -10.41 3.04 2.00
N LEU A 96 -11.12 2.16 1.27
CA LEU A 96 -12.49 1.78 1.61
C LEU A 96 -12.56 1.05 2.96
N VAL A 97 -11.64 0.11 3.22
CA VAL A 97 -11.57 -0.61 4.49
C VAL A 97 -11.30 0.37 5.65
N VAL A 98 -10.39 1.32 5.47
CA VAL A 98 -10.09 2.35 6.48
C VAL A 98 -11.29 3.28 6.70
N TRP A 99 -11.99 3.66 5.64
CA TRP A 99 -13.19 4.48 5.76
C TRP A 99 -14.27 3.81 6.59
N MET A 100 -14.48 2.50 6.38
CA MET A 100 -15.50 1.71 7.08
C MET A 100 -15.12 1.36 8.52
N ASN A 101 -13.83 1.15 8.81
CA ASN A 101 -13.37 0.56 10.09
C ASN A 101 -12.49 1.49 10.94
N GLY A 102 -12.10 2.66 10.42
CA GLY A 102 -11.24 3.61 11.13
C GLY A 102 -11.93 4.41 12.24
N GLY A 103 -13.26 4.30 12.38
CA GLY A 103 -14.03 5.12 13.30
C GLY A 103 -13.95 6.62 12.97
N ASP A 104 -14.50 7.48 13.83
CA ASP A 104 -14.50 8.92 13.58
C ASP A 104 -13.10 9.55 13.62
N GLU A 105 -12.19 8.99 14.43
CA GLU A 105 -10.85 9.54 14.62
C GLU A 105 -9.89 9.21 13.47
N LEU A 106 -9.97 8.03 12.84
CA LEU A 106 -8.95 7.58 11.88
C LEU A 106 -9.47 7.45 10.44
N ARG A 107 -10.79 7.47 10.20
CA ARG A 107 -11.34 7.33 8.83
C ARG A 107 -10.80 8.35 7.83
N TYR A 108 -10.39 9.54 8.29
CA TYR A 108 -9.81 10.58 7.42
C TYR A 108 -8.52 10.11 6.72
N ARG A 109 -7.81 9.13 7.29
CA ARG A 109 -6.63 8.50 6.68
C ARG A 109 -6.95 7.73 5.40
N ALA A 110 -8.22 7.36 5.17
CA ALA A 110 -8.68 6.78 3.90
C ALA A 110 -8.30 7.67 2.70
N ALA A 111 -8.32 9.00 2.87
CA ALA A 111 -7.95 9.94 1.81
C ALA A 111 -6.52 9.72 1.29
N GLY A 112 -5.57 9.37 2.16
CA GLY A 112 -4.19 9.09 1.74
C GLY A 112 -4.10 7.84 0.85
N HIS A 113 -4.86 6.80 1.16
CA HIS A 113 -4.97 5.60 0.34
C HIS A 113 -5.62 5.90 -1.02
N TRP A 114 -6.67 6.71 -1.04
CA TRP A 114 -7.31 7.10 -2.30
C TRP A 114 -6.47 8.02 -3.16
N ILE A 115 -5.78 9.01 -2.58
CA ILE A 115 -4.86 9.88 -3.32
C ILE A 115 -3.77 9.04 -4.01
N THR A 116 -3.17 8.10 -3.28
CA THR A 116 -2.15 7.21 -3.85
C THR A 116 -2.74 6.27 -4.91
N GLY A 117 -3.92 5.67 -4.65
CA GLY A 117 -4.63 4.83 -5.60
C GLY A 117 -4.98 5.56 -6.90
N LEU A 118 -5.57 6.74 -6.82
CA LEU A 118 -5.87 7.59 -7.98
C LEU A 118 -4.60 8.07 -8.70
N GLY A 119 -3.51 8.32 -7.96
CA GLY A 119 -2.21 8.60 -8.54
C GLY A 119 -1.70 7.45 -9.42
N PHE A 120 -1.84 6.20 -8.96
CA PHE A 120 -1.54 5.02 -9.77
C PHE A 120 -2.48 4.91 -10.99
N VAL A 121 -3.78 5.15 -10.84
CA VAL A 121 -4.74 5.14 -11.97
C VAL A 121 -4.31 6.16 -13.03
N GLY A 122 -4.03 7.40 -12.62
CA GLY A 122 -3.59 8.46 -13.54
C GLY A 122 -2.28 8.09 -14.25
N TRP A 123 -1.32 7.52 -13.52
CA TRP A 123 -0.07 7.08 -14.11
C TRP A 123 -0.27 5.94 -15.13
N VAL A 124 -1.15 4.98 -14.84
CA VAL A 124 -1.51 3.89 -15.76
C VAL A 124 -2.19 4.40 -17.02
N ILE A 125 -3.19 5.27 -16.89
CA ILE A 125 -3.90 5.86 -18.03
C ILE A 125 -2.93 6.64 -18.92
N TRP A 126 -2.04 7.42 -18.31
CA TRP A 126 -0.99 8.13 -19.04
C TRP A 126 -0.09 7.17 -19.81
N ARG A 127 0.38 6.07 -19.19
CA ARG A 127 1.21 5.05 -19.85
C ARG A 127 0.49 4.33 -21.00
N TRP A 128 -0.81 4.06 -20.88
CA TRP A 128 -1.61 3.45 -21.96
C TRP A 128 -1.91 4.38 -23.13
N SER A 129 -1.69 5.68 -22.97
CA SER A 129 -1.91 6.66 -24.04
C SER A 129 -0.74 6.73 -25.03
N TYR A 130 0.32 5.95 -24.83
CA TYR A 130 1.50 5.82 -25.70
C TYR A 130 1.78 4.37 -26.08
#